data_AF-A0A6M2EKQ9-F1
#
_entry.id   AF-A0A6M2EKQ9-F1
#
_cell.length_a   1.000
_cell.length_b   1.000
_cell.length_c   1.000
_cell.angle_alpha   90.00
_cell.angle_beta   90.00
_cell.angle_gamma   90.00
#
_symmetry.space_group_name_H-M   'P 1'
#
loop_
_entity.id
_entity.type
_entity.pdbx_description
1 polymer ?
#
loop_
_entity_poly.entity_id
_entity_poly.type
_entity_poly.pdbx_seq_one_letter_code
_entity_poly.pdbx_strand_id
1 'polypeptide(L)'
;MGDEVDGVPGIQNVAPGFGRKTALKLLKKHGSLQNLLDAAAVRTVGKQYAQDALTKHSDYLRRNYEILALRRDVDVQLKEEWLVERDRCNDSIILSNFFKLLEQSKRPAYQSGSHSKID
;
A
#
# COMPACT_ATOMS: atom_id res chain seq x y z
N MET A 1 8.66 -4.41 2.62
CA MET A 1 9.38 -3.27 2.04
C MET A 1 9.12 -1.97 2.76
N GLY A 2 8.36 -2.00 3.84
CA GLY A 2 7.86 -0.77 4.43
C GLY A 2 6.67 -0.26 3.64
N ASP A 3 6.06 0.76 4.21
CA ASP A 3 5.00 1.59 3.67
C ASP A 3 5.31 3.02 4.10
N GLU A 4 5.77 3.84 3.17
CA GLU A 4 6.21 5.20 3.48
C GLU A 4 5.03 6.13 3.81
N VAL A 5 3.86 5.88 3.20
CA VAL A 5 2.64 6.66 3.45
C VAL A 5 2.17 6.44 4.89
N ASP A 6 2.29 5.20 5.38
CA ASP A 6 1.93 4.82 6.75
C ASP A 6 3.10 4.99 7.74
N GLY A 7 4.24 5.56 7.31
CA GLY A 7 5.40 5.79 8.15
C GLY A 7 6.10 4.50 8.64
N VAL A 8 5.86 3.36 7.99
CA VAL A 8 6.48 2.07 8.31
C VAL A 8 7.76 1.92 7.48
N PRO A 9 8.95 2.05 8.06
CA PRO A 9 10.20 1.95 7.32
C PRO A 9 10.40 0.53 6.75
N GLY A 10 11.09 0.44 5.61
CA GLY A 10 11.45 -0.84 5.01
C GLY A 10 12.73 -1.43 5.56
N ILE A 11 13.02 -2.69 5.22
CA ILE A 11 14.31 -3.31 5.56
C ILE A 11 15.47 -2.60 4.86
N GLN A 12 15.21 -1.96 3.70
CA GLN A 12 16.22 -1.18 2.99
C GLN A 12 16.78 0.00 3.81
N ASN A 13 16.07 0.47 4.85
CA ASN A 13 16.55 1.56 5.70
C ASN A 13 17.68 1.11 6.64
N VAL A 14 17.74 -0.19 6.97
CA VAL A 14 18.78 -0.80 7.82
C VAL A 14 19.72 -1.72 7.04
N ALA A 15 19.29 -2.19 5.87
CA ALA A 15 20.06 -3.01 4.94
C ALA A 15 19.81 -2.58 3.49
N PRO A 16 20.46 -1.51 2.99
CA PRO A 16 20.17 -0.92 1.66
C PRO A 16 20.27 -1.90 0.47
N GLY A 17 21.12 -2.93 0.56
CA GLY A 17 21.24 -3.97 -0.46
C GLY A 17 20.06 -4.95 -0.52
N PHE A 18 19.17 -4.95 0.48
CA PHE A 18 18.00 -5.84 0.56
C PHE A 18 16.77 -5.20 -0.11
N GLY A 19 16.74 -5.25 -1.45
CA GLY A 19 15.67 -4.66 -2.25
C GLY A 19 14.57 -5.63 -2.72
N ARG A 20 13.62 -5.12 -3.53
CA ARG A 20 12.38 -5.82 -3.96
C ARG A 20 12.64 -7.18 -4.60
N LYS A 21 13.65 -7.24 -5.46
CA LYS A 21 14.04 -8.47 -6.15
C LYS A 21 14.51 -9.55 -5.18
N THR A 22 15.33 -9.18 -4.19
CA THR A 22 15.84 -10.11 -3.17
C THR A 22 14.71 -10.61 -2.28
N ALA A 23 13.88 -9.71 -1.75
CA ALA A 23 12.74 -10.09 -0.92
C ALA A 23 11.77 -11.03 -1.66
N LEU A 24 11.40 -10.69 -2.90
CA LEU A 24 10.49 -11.51 -3.69
C LEU A 24 11.07 -12.90 -3.98
N LYS A 25 12.37 -13.00 -4.30
CA LYS A 25 13.04 -14.28 -4.55
C LYS A 25 13.01 -15.17 -3.29
N LEU A 26 13.31 -14.59 -2.13
CA LEU A 26 13.35 -15.31 -0.87
C LEU A 26 11.94 -15.73 -0.42
N LEU A 27 10.96 -14.83 -0.51
CA LEU A 27 9.58 -15.14 -0.18
C LEU A 27 9.00 -16.22 -1.11
N LYS A 28 9.27 -16.17 -2.42
CA LYS A 28 8.87 -17.25 -3.35
C LYS A 28 9.46 -18.60 -2.98
N LYS A 29 10.70 -18.62 -2.47
CA LYS A 29 11.40 -19.86 -2.08
C LYS A 29 10.91 -20.42 -0.73
N HIS A 30 10.54 -19.55 0.21
CA HIS A 30 10.21 -19.94 1.59
C HIS A 30 8.71 -19.88 1.93
N GLY A 31 7.89 -19.31 1.04
CA GLY A 31 6.43 -19.23 1.16
C GLY A 31 5.92 -18.08 2.03
N SER A 32 6.52 -17.88 3.20
CA SER A 32 6.12 -16.83 4.15
C SER A 32 7.32 -16.12 4.76
N LEU A 33 7.09 -14.94 5.34
CA LEU A 33 8.11 -14.23 6.10
C LEU A 33 8.57 -15.04 7.32
N GLN A 34 7.63 -15.64 8.05
CA GLN A 34 7.94 -16.46 9.23
C GLN A 34 8.85 -17.63 8.86
N ASN A 35 8.48 -18.42 7.83
CA ASN A 35 9.30 -19.54 7.35
C ASN A 35 10.68 -19.08 6.86
N LEU A 36 10.77 -17.89 6.27
CA LEU A 36 12.05 -17.32 5.84
C LEU A 36 12.94 -16.98 7.04
N LEU A 37 12.39 -16.36 8.08
CA LEU A 37 13.12 -16.00 9.30
C LEU A 37 13.54 -17.24 10.09
N ASP A 38 12.66 -18.23 10.23
CA ASP A 38 12.96 -19.49 10.92
C ASP A 38 14.05 -20.27 10.18
N ALA A 39 13.96 -20.33 8.85
CA ALA A 39 15.01 -20.93 8.04
C ALA A 39 16.35 -20.16 8.18
N ALA A 40 16.32 -18.82 8.22
CA ALA A 40 17.51 -18.00 8.39
C ALA A 40 18.15 -18.17 9.77
N ALA A 41 17.38 -18.47 10.82
CA ALA A 41 17.91 -18.73 12.15
C ALA A 41 18.72 -20.03 12.24
N VAL A 42 18.40 -21.02 11.41
CA VAL A 42 19.03 -22.35 11.43
C VAL A 42 20.08 -22.53 10.32
N ARG A 43 19.89 -21.90 9.17
CA ARG A 43 20.76 -22.07 8.00
C ARG A 43 20.81 -20.84 7.10
N THR A 44 21.78 -20.83 6.19
CA THR A 44 21.89 -19.78 5.18
C THR A 44 20.76 -19.87 4.13
N VAL A 45 20.02 -18.76 3.94
CA VAL A 45 18.88 -18.70 2.99
C VAL A 45 19.16 -17.88 1.72
N GLY A 46 20.31 -17.21 1.64
CA GLY A 46 20.72 -16.39 0.50
C GLY A 46 22.21 -16.03 0.52
N LYS A 47 22.57 -14.93 -0.14
CA LYS A 47 23.92 -14.36 -0.02
C LYS A 47 24.14 -13.82 1.40
N GLN A 48 25.39 -13.71 1.84
CA GLN A 48 25.73 -13.29 3.21
C GLN A 48 25.04 -11.99 3.63
N TYR A 49 25.00 -10.97 2.77
CA TYR A 49 24.33 -9.70 3.10
C TYR A 49 22.82 -9.88 3.40
N ALA A 50 22.15 -10.81 2.70
CA ALA A 50 20.73 -11.08 2.90
C ALA A 50 20.51 -11.93 4.15
N GLN A 51 21.42 -12.87 4.41
CA GLN A 51 21.43 -13.65 5.64
C GLN A 51 21.58 -12.71 6.86
N ASP A 52 22.60 -11.84 6.84
CA ASP A 52 22.86 -10.89 7.92
C ASP A 52 21.68 -9.95 8.16
N ALA A 53 21.04 -9.46 7.09
CA ALA A 53 19.88 -8.59 7.21
C ALA A 53 18.70 -9.31 7.90
N LEU A 54 18.45 -10.57 7.54
CA LEU A 54 17.35 -11.36 8.10
C LEU A 54 17.61 -11.73 9.57
N THR A 55 18.85 -12.08 9.93
CA THR A 55 19.18 -12.47 11.31
C THR A 55 19.26 -11.26 12.23
N LYS A 56 19.91 -10.16 11.82
CA LYS A 56 20.09 -8.95 12.63
C LYS A 56 18.81 -8.15 12.83
N HIS A 57 17.88 -8.21 11.88
CA HIS A 57 16.66 -7.40 11.88
C HIS A 57 15.38 -8.25 11.87
N SER A 58 15.44 -9.47 12.41
CA SER A 58 14.28 -10.37 12.44
C SER A 58 13.09 -9.79 13.22
N ASP A 59 13.32 -9.21 14.39
CA ASP A 59 12.26 -8.61 15.21
C ASP A 59 11.64 -7.38 14.54
N TYR A 60 12.46 -6.56 13.89
CA TYR A 60 12.00 -5.44 13.08
C TYR A 60 11.06 -5.90 11.95
N LEU A 61 11.41 -6.99 11.27
CA LEU A 61 10.57 -7.56 10.21
C LEU A 61 9.26 -8.14 10.75
N ARG A 62 9.28 -8.82 11.90
CA ARG A 62 8.07 -9.33 12.56
C ARG A 62 7.13 -8.19 12.94
N ARG A 63 7.65 -7.16 13.60
CA ARG A 63 6.87 -6.00 14.02
C ARG A 63 6.25 -5.27 12.84
N ASN A 64 7.01 -5.04 11.77
CA ASN A 64 6.48 -4.41 10.57
C ASN A 64 5.40 -5.26 9.91
N TYR A 65 5.54 -6.59 9.94
CA TYR A 65 4.50 -7.49 9.43
C TYR A 65 3.20 -7.37 10.25
N GLU A 66 3.29 -7.33 11.58
CA GLU A 66 2.13 -7.16 12.46
C GLU A 66 1.41 -5.83 12.20
N ILE A 67 2.16 -4.74 12.03
CA ILE A 67 1.59 -3.41 11.76
C ILE A 67 0.92 -3.35 10.38
N LEU A 68 1.54 -3.95 9.37
CA LEU A 68 1.05 -3.91 7.99
C LEU A 68 -0.06 -4.96 7.71
N ALA A 69 -0.23 -5.95 8.58
CA ALA A 69 -1.23 -6.98 8.41
C ALA A 69 -2.61 -6.47 8.85
N LEU A 70 -3.59 -6.56 7.97
CA LEU A 70 -4.98 -6.30 8.33
C LEU A 70 -5.48 -7.36 9.31
N ARG A 71 -6.06 -6.91 10.42
CA ARG A 71 -6.84 -7.77 11.30
C ARG A 71 -8.07 -8.29 10.55
N ARG A 72 -8.29 -9.60 10.63
CA ARG A 72 -9.43 -10.28 9.98
C ARG A 72 -10.57 -10.62 10.95
N ASP A 73 -10.33 -10.41 12.22
CA ASP A 73 -11.20 -10.74 13.36
C ASP A 73 -11.76 -9.48 14.01
N VAL A 74 -11.99 -8.44 13.20
CA VAL A 74 -12.55 -7.18 13.71
C VAL A 74 -14.05 -7.36 13.85
N ASP A 75 -14.55 -7.01 15.03
CA ASP A 75 -15.99 -6.98 15.32
C ASP A 75 -16.64 -5.80 14.58
N VAL A 76 -17.06 -6.04 13.35
CA VAL A 76 -17.74 -5.03 12.53
C VAL A 76 -19.23 -5.07 12.83
N GLN A 77 -19.68 -4.09 13.62
CA GLN A 77 -21.09 -3.91 13.96
C GLN A 77 -21.82 -3.18 12.82
N LEU A 78 -22.71 -3.90 12.13
CA LEU A 78 -23.63 -3.29 11.17
C LEU A 78 -24.91 -2.89 11.90
N LYS A 79 -25.39 -1.69 11.64
CA LYS A 79 -26.65 -1.22 12.21
C LYS A 79 -27.81 -1.58 11.29
N GLU A 80 -28.95 -1.97 11.87
CA GLU A 80 -30.12 -2.42 11.11
C GLU A 80 -30.62 -1.35 10.14
N GLU A 81 -30.53 -0.07 10.50
CA GLU A 81 -30.92 1.04 9.63
C GLU A 81 -30.08 1.16 8.35
N TRP A 82 -28.90 0.53 8.28
CA TRP A 82 -28.07 0.48 7.07
C TRP A 82 -28.45 -0.66 6.14
N LEU A 83 -29.19 -1.66 6.64
CA LEU A 83 -29.52 -2.89 5.93
C LEU A 83 -30.85 -2.81 5.18
N VAL A 84 -31.34 -1.60 4.94
CA VAL A 84 -32.57 -1.37 4.18
C VAL A 84 -32.31 -1.47 2.68
N GLU A 85 -33.28 -1.99 1.94
CA GLU A 85 -33.22 -1.95 0.48
C GLU A 85 -33.17 -0.48 0.03
N ARG A 86 -32.11 -0.14 -0.71
CA ARG A 86 -31.92 1.21 -1.22
C ARG A 86 -32.95 1.50 -2.31
N ASP A 87 -33.71 2.59 -2.16
CA ASP A 87 -34.52 3.15 -3.23
C ASP A 87 -33.66 3.71 -4.36
N ARG A 88 -33.92 3.26 -5.59
CA ARG A 88 -33.18 3.61 -6.80
C ARG A 88 -34.01 4.44 -7.78
N CYS A 89 -35.25 4.80 -7.44
CA CYS A 89 -36.19 5.43 -8.38
C CYS A 89 -35.65 6.73 -8.98
N ASN A 90 -34.85 7.47 -8.23
CA ASN A 90 -34.34 8.79 -8.62
C ASN A 90 -32.87 8.81 -9.07
N ASP A 91 -32.18 7.65 -9.09
CA ASP A 91 -30.73 7.58 -9.35
C ASP A 91 -30.33 8.25 -10.65
N SER A 92 -31.07 7.96 -11.73
CA SER A 92 -30.76 8.50 -13.06
C SER A 92 -30.84 10.03 -13.08
N ILE A 93 -31.83 10.61 -12.40
CA ILE A 93 -32.04 12.06 -12.35
C ILE A 93 -30.95 12.72 -11.49
N ILE A 94 -30.69 12.18 -10.30
CA ILE A 94 -29.69 12.73 -9.36
C ILE A 94 -28.29 12.65 -9.97
N LEU A 95 -27.90 11.51 -10.53
CA LEU A 95 -26.60 11.33 -11.17
C LEU A 95 -26.43 12.26 -12.38
N SER A 96 -27.46 12.37 -13.23
CA SER A 96 -27.42 13.26 -14.40
C SER A 96 -27.23 14.73 -14.00
N ASN A 97 -27.93 15.18 -12.97
CA ASN A 97 -27.79 16.54 -12.44
C ASN A 97 -26.42 16.75 -11.79
N PHE A 98 -25.92 15.76 -11.06
CA PHE A 98 -24.59 15.82 -10.45
C PHE A 98 -23.49 15.91 -11.50
N PHE A 99 -23.55 15.13 -12.58
CA PHE A 99 -22.58 15.22 -13.68
C PHE A 99 -22.60 16.60 -14.36
N LYS A 100 -23.80 17.15 -14.63
CA LYS A 100 -23.92 18.53 -15.16
C LYS A 100 -23.28 19.56 -14.22
N LEU A 101 -23.50 19.43 -12.91
CA LEU A 101 -22.90 20.32 -11.92
C LEU A 101 -21.37 20.19 -11.91
N LEU A 102 -20.84 18.97 -11.94
CA LEU A 102 -19.40 18.74 -12.02
C LEU A 102 -18.79 19.34 -13.29
N GLU A 103 -19.45 19.21 -14.44
CA GLU A 103 -19.00 19.81 -15.70
C GLU A 103 -19.00 21.33 -15.65
N GLN A 104 -20.03 21.95 -15.07
CA GLN A 104 -20.12 23.39 -14.89
C GLN A 104 -19.07 23.93 -13.91
N SER A 105 -18.66 23.12 -12.93
CA SER A 105 -17.62 23.48 -11.96
C SER A 105 -16.19 23.36 -12.50
N LYS A 106 -15.99 22.78 -13.68
CA LYS A 106 -14.67 22.80 -14.36
C LYS A 106 -14.38 24.22 -14.83
N ARG A 107 -13.50 24.92 -14.11
CA ARG A 107 -12.97 26.21 -14.58
C ARG A 107 -12.29 26.04 -15.94
N PRO A 108 -12.45 26.98 -16.89
CA PRO A 108 -11.68 26.94 -18.12
C PRO A 108 -10.19 26.98 -17.77
N ALA A 109 -9.45 26.00 -18.28
CA ALA A 109 -7.99 26.00 -18.18
C ALA A 109 -7.47 27.34 -18.72
N TYR A 110 -6.60 27.98 -17.93
CA TYR A 110 -5.92 29.22 -18.29
C TYR A 110 -5.48 29.18 -19.76
N GLN A 111 -6.03 30.07 -20.59
CA GLN A 111 -5.45 30.31 -21.91
C GLN A 111 -4.07 30.93 -21.67
N SER A 112 -3.03 30.16 -21.95
CA SER A 112 -1.65 30.62 -21.93
C SER A 112 -1.52 31.83 -22.85
N GLY A 113 -1.31 33.01 -22.26
CA GLY A 113 -1.08 34.25 -22.97
C GLY A 113 0.13 34.10 -23.90
N SER A 114 -0.10 34.46 -25.16
CA SER A 114 0.90 34.60 -26.20
C SER A 114 1.98 35.58 -25.73
N HIS A 115 3.14 35.09 -25.31
CA HIS A 115 4.31 35.94 -25.13
C HIS A 115 4.94 36.16 -26.51
N SER A 116 4.58 37.26 -27.16
CA SER A 116 5.33 37.78 -28.30
C SER A 116 6.75 38.09 -27.83
N LYS A 117 7.74 37.42 -28.41
CA LYS A 117 9.13 37.90 -28.39
C LYS A 117 9.17 39.13 -29.30
N ILE A 118 9.55 40.27 -28.72
CA ILE A 118 10.03 41.42 -29.47
C ILE A 118 11.55 41.37 -29.36
N ASP A 119 12.19 41.61 -30.50
CA ASP A 119 13.60 41.44 -30.84
C ASP A 119 14.60 42.14 -29.90
#